data_AF-A0A388MD61-F1
#
_entry.id   AF-A0A388MD61-F1
#
_cell.length_a   1.000
_cell.length_b   1.000
_cell.length_c   1.000
_cell.angle_alpha   90.00
_cell.angle_beta   90.00
_cell.angle_gamma   90.00
#
_symmetry.space_group_name_H-M   'P 1'
#
loop_
_entity.id
_entity.type
_entity.pdbx_description
1 polymer ?
#
loop_
_entity_poly.entity_id
_entity_poly.type
_entity_poly.pdbx_seq_one_letter_code
_entity_poly.pdbx_strand_id
1 'polypeptide(L)'
;MEVESRIGEDPFTDIYWERRKDEWLRKWDVLQIRQQEVWAKRASERGMAQVDRMSKETFQRLCPARTHSVIRALEHPFNSQTDIAEDTEVMTVYATEYYNDILTSRMPAEESLADLQAEGNLWQSSPHRFKQDQRLSLDRPLTLEELKEAVADMAKGKAPRDDGLPVEFYQATWDQVGPILLRLFNKILEGGSLTEDM
;
A
#
# COMPACT_ATOMS: atom_id res chain seq x y z
N MET A 1 -26.86 11.55 5.66
CA MET A 1 -26.86 10.13 5.24
C MET A 1 -28.06 9.79 4.35
N GLU A 2 -28.92 10.75 3.98
CA GLU A 2 -30.07 10.51 3.09
C GLU A 2 -29.87 11.02 1.64
N VAL A 3 -28.72 11.62 1.31
CA VAL A 3 -28.54 12.27 0.00
C VAL A 3 -27.76 11.39 -0.99
N GLU A 4 -26.91 10.49 -0.50
CA GLU A 4 -26.16 9.55 -1.36
C GLU A 4 -27.02 8.35 -1.79
N SER A 5 -28.02 7.93 -1.00
CA SER A 5 -28.97 6.88 -1.40
C SER A 5 -30.01 7.35 -2.43
N ARG A 6 -30.02 8.65 -2.75
CA ARG A 6 -30.94 9.29 -3.72
C ARG A 6 -30.27 9.64 -5.04
N ILE A 7 -29.01 9.23 -5.23
CA ILE A 7 -28.30 9.39 -6.51
C ILE A 7 -29.05 8.53 -7.53
N GLY A 8 -29.66 9.17 -8.53
CA GLY A 8 -30.60 8.56 -9.48
C GLY A 8 -32.10 8.69 -9.16
N GLU A 9 -32.52 9.20 -7.99
CA GLU A 9 -33.94 9.40 -7.64
C GLU A 9 -34.45 10.83 -7.90
N ASP A 10 -33.57 11.83 -7.84
CA ASP A 10 -33.95 13.24 -7.94
C ASP A 10 -32.91 14.03 -8.79
N PRO A 11 -33.32 14.65 -9.93
CA PRO A 11 -32.43 15.37 -10.84
C PRO A 11 -31.55 16.43 -10.16
N PHE A 12 -32.02 17.02 -9.06
CA PHE A 12 -31.27 18.05 -8.33
C PHE A 12 -30.08 17.49 -7.54
N THR A 13 -30.16 16.23 -7.10
CA THR A 13 -29.09 15.55 -6.37
C THR A 13 -27.96 15.15 -7.32
N ASP A 14 -28.31 14.68 -8.51
CA ASP A 14 -27.36 14.33 -9.56
C ASP A 14 -26.61 15.56 -10.06
N ILE A 15 -27.31 16.68 -10.31
CA ILE A 15 -26.69 17.96 -10.69
C ILE A 15 -25.72 18.48 -9.61
N TYR A 16 -26.03 18.26 -8.33
CA TYR A 16 -25.16 18.63 -7.23
C TYR A 16 -23.85 17.82 -7.22
N TRP A 17 -23.95 16.50 -7.39
CA TRP A 17 -22.78 15.62 -7.45
C TRP A 17 -21.97 15.80 -8.73
N GLU A 18 -22.60 16.06 -9.87
CA GLU A 18 -21.93 16.42 -11.12
C GLU A 18 -21.12 17.70 -10.97
N ARG A 19 -21.71 18.78 -10.43
CA ARG A 19 -20.98 20.03 -10.18
C ARG A 19 -19.81 19.83 -9.23
N ARG A 20 -20.00 19.02 -8.19
CA ARG A 20 -18.96 18.72 -7.20
C ARG A 20 -17.82 17.92 -7.84
N LYS A 21 -18.16 16.91 -8.64
CA LYS A 21 -17.20 16.11 -9.42
C LYS A 21 -16.42 17.00 -10.38
N ASP A 22 -17.08 17.92 -11.07
CA ASP A 22 -16.45 18.90 -11.97
C ASP A 22 -15.48 19.82 -11.23
N GLU A 23 -15.85 20.32 -10.04
CA GLU A 23 -14.95 21.13 -9.21
C GLU A 23 -13.70 20.35 -8.80
N TRP A 24 -13.85 19.08 -8.43
CA TRP A 24 -12.73 18.22 -8.07
C TRP A 24 -11.88 17.82 -9.28
N LEU A 25 -12.49 17.56 -10.43
CA LEU A 25 -11.78 17.34 -11.71
C LEU A 25 -10.94 18.56 -12.08
N ARG A 26 -11.49 19.78 -11.94
CA ARG A 26 -10.72 21.02 -12.17
C ARG A 26 -9.57 21.19 -11.19
N LYS A 27 -9.79 20.91 -9.90
CA LYS A 27 -8.72 20.92 -8.90
C LYS A 27 -7.64 19.89 -9.23
N TRP A 28 -8.04 18.71 -9.70
CA TRP A 28 -7.15 17.65 -10.16
C TRP A 28 -6.33 18.10 -11.38
N ASP A 29 -6.95 18.74 -12.38
CA ASP A 29 -6.25 19.30 -13.54
C ASP A 29 -5.19 20.32 -13.11
N VAL A 30 -5.51 21.19 -12.16
CA VAL A 30 -4.54 22.15 -11.60
C VAL A 30 -3.36 21.44 -10.92
N LEU A 31 -3.62 20.35 -10.19
CA LEU A 31 -2.55 19.54 -9.58
C LEU A 31 -1.70 18.84 -10.64
N GLN A 32 -2.31 18.30 -11.71
CA GLN A 32 -1.58 17.71 -12.83
C GLN A 32 -0.69 18.73 -13.54
N ILE A 33 -1.18 19.95 -13.78
CA ILE A 33 -0.39 21.04 -14.37
C ILE A 33 0.82 21.35 -13.49
N ARG A 34 0.62 21.51 -12.17
CA ARG A 34 1.73 21.76 -11.23
C ARG A 34 2.76 20.64 -11.22
N GLN A 35 2.33 19.38 -11.29
CA GLN A 35 3.26 18.25 -11.40
C GLN A 35 4.05 18.29 -12.72
N GLN A 36 3.39 18.61 -13.83
CA GLN A 36 4.04 18.75 -15.13
C GLN A 36 5.09 19.88 -15.12
N GLU A 37 4.84 21.00 -14.44
CA GLU A 37 5.82 22.08 -14.28
C GLU A 37 7.07 21.64 -13.49
N VAL A 38 6.89 20.91 -12.38
CA VAL A 38 8.01 20.37 -11.59
C VAL A 38 8.85 19.41 -12.41
N TRP A 39 8.20 18.56 -13.20
CA TRP A 39 8.88 17.64 -14.11
C TRP A 39 9.57 18.34 -15.27
N ALA A 40 8.97 19.37 -15.86
CA ALA A 40 9.58 20.19 -16.89
C ALA A 40 10.84 20.90 -16.37
N LYS A 41 10.82 21.41 -15.14
CA LYS A 41 12.01 21.97 -14.48
C LYS A 41 13.12 20.93 -14.32
N ARG A 42 12.80 19.74 -13.81
CA ARG A 42 13.77 18.62 -13.68
C ARG A 42 14.33 18.16 -15.03
N ALA A 43 13.52 18.18 -16.08
CA ALA A 43 13.96 17.84 -17.43
C ALA A 43 14.90 18.91 -18.01
N SER A 44 14.59 20.19 -17.80
CA SER A 44 15.45 21.31 -18.18
C SER A 44 16.80 21.29 -17.45
N GLU A 45 16.82 20.97 -16.15
CA GLU A 45 18.05 20.83 -15.36
C GLU A 45 19.00 19.74 -15.91
N ARG A 46 18.44 18.73 -16.61
CA ARG A 46 19.19 17.64 -17.23
C ARG A 46 19.45 17.84 -18.73
N GLY A 47 19.22 19.03 -19.26
CA GLY A 47 19.50 19.38 -20.65
C GLY A 47 18.58 18.71 -21.67
N MET A 48 17.41 18.19 -21.24
CA MET A 48 16.42 17.67 -22.18
C MET A 48 15.71 18.84 -22.86
N ALA A 49 15.71 18.86 -24.20
CA ALA A 49 15.05 19.90 -24.97
C ALA A 49 13.58 20.02 -24.55
N GLN A 50 13.12 21.26 -24.41
CA GLN A 50 11.79 21.68 -23.94
C GLN A 50 10.69 21.30 -24.95
N VAL A 51 10.52 20.01 -25.27
CA VAL A 51 9.35 19.58 -26.03
C VAL A 51 8.88 18.22 -25.52
N ASP A 52 7.60 18.25 -25.18
CA ASP A 52 6.63 17.16 -25.03
C ASP A 52 6.26 16.72 -23.60
N ARG A 53 4.97 16.40 -23.51
CA ARG A 53 4.24 15.83 -22.38
C ARG A 53 5.08 14.68 -21.79
N MET A 54 5.07 14.54 -20.46
CA MET A 54 5.80 13.46 -19.80
C MET A 54 5.38 12.11 -20.38
N SER A 55 6.21 11.55 -21.24
CA SER A 55 6.03 10.24 -21.87
C SER A 55 6.76 9.18 -21.05
N LYS A 56 6.42 7.91 -21.29
CA LYS A 56 7.13 6.78 -20.69
C LYS A 56 8.63 6.84 -20.98
N GLU A 57 9.00 7.28 -22.18
CA GLU A 57 10.40 7.39 -22.62
C GLU A 57 11.15 8.52 -21.91
N THR A 58 10.54 9.70 -21.78
CA THR A 58 11.16 10.81 -21.02
C THR A 58 11.29 10.45 -19.55
N PHE A 59 10.29 9.78 -18.96
CA PHE A 59 10.34 9.31 -17.58
C PHE A 59 11.47 8.29 -17.36
N GLN A 60 11.62 7.30 -18.24
CA GLN A 60 12.70 6.31 -18.17
C GLN A 60 14.09 6.94 -18.29
N ARG A 61 14.25 8.02 -19.08
CA ARG A 61 15.50 8.77 -19.19
C ARG A 61 15.78 9.67 -17.97
N LEU A 62 14.74 10.15 -17.29
CA LEU A 62 14.84 10.97 -16.09
C LEU A 62 15.07 10.15 -14.81
N CYS A 63 14.50 8.95 -14.72
CA CYS A 63 14.82 8.05 -13.63
C CYS A 63 16.26 7.54 -13.79
N PRO A 64 17.06 7.46 -12.71
CA PRO A 64 18.32 6.74 -12.77
C PRO A 64 18.05 5.33 -13.30
N ALA A 65 18.92 4.85 -14.19
CA ALA A 65 18.79 3.50 -14.72
C ALA A 65 18.64 2.54 -13.53
N ARG A 66 17.56 1.75 -13.52
CA ARG A 66 17.38 0.71 -12.51
C ARG A 66 18.49 -0.31 -12.70
N THR A 67 19.57 -0.15 -11.96
CA THR A 67 20.54 -1.21 -11.72
C THR A 67 19.85 -2.18 -10.77
N HIS A 68 19.08 -3.12 -11.31
CA HIS A 68 18.70 -4.28 -10.51
C HIS A 68 19.99 -4.90 -10.00
N SER A 69 20.09 -5.12 -8.68
CA SER A 69 21.22 -5.82 -8.09
C SER A 69 21.20 -7.25 -8.63
N VAL A 70 22.01 -7.51 -9.66
CA VAL A 70 22.19 -8.87 -10.16
C VAL A 70 23.01 -9.62 -9.11
N ILE A 71 22.43 -10.67 -8.54
CA ILE A 71 23.15 -11.59 -7.68
C ILE A 71 24.13 -12.33 -8.59
N ARG A 72 25.42 -12.10 -8.39
CA ARG A 72 26.48 -12.67 -9.24
C ARG A 72 27.01 -14.00 -8.73
N ALA A 73 26.86 -14.23 -7.43
CA ALA A 73 27.34 -15.43 -6.80
C ALA A 73 26.63 -15.70 -5.47
N LEU A 74 26.66 -16.95 -5.02
CA LEU A 74 26.19 -17.39 -3.70
C LEU A 74 27.26 -18.22 -2.99
N GLU A 75 27.45 -17.98 -1.71
CA GLU A 75 28.24 -18.85 -0.83
C GLU A 75 27.40 -20.06 -0.42
N HIS A 76 28.06 -21.19 -0.12
CA HIS A 76 27.36 -22.39 0.33
C HIS A 76 26.75 -22.17 1.72
N PRO A 77 25.45 -22.47 1.94
CA PRO A 77 24.71 -22.07 3.14
C PRO A 77 25.24 -22.65 4.46
N PHE A 78 25.83 -23.86 4.43
CA PHE A 78 26.25 -24.58 5.65
C PHE A 78 27.76 -24.87 5.73
N ASN A 79 28.52 -24.53 4.69
CA ASN A 79 29.92 -24.91 4.60
C ASN A 79 30.75 -23.79 4.01
N SER A 80 31.50 -23.11 4.86
CA SER A 80 32.36 -21.97 4.48
C SER A 80 33.64 -22.38 3.74
N GLN A 81 33.92 -23.68 3.60
CA GLN A 81 35.08 -24.19 2.86
C GLN A 81 34.76 -24.57 1.42
N THR A 82 33.48 -24.52 1.02
CA THR A 82 33.05 -24.85 -0.34
C THR A 82 33.21 -23.63 -1.26
N ASP A 83 33.46 -23.89 -2.54
CA ASP A 83 33.64 -22.82 -3.52
C ASP A 83 32.38 -21.97 -3.68
N ILE A 84 32.60 -20.70 -4.04
CA ILE A 84 31.53 -19.75 -4.31
C ILE A 84 30.84 -20.14 -5.63
N ALA A 85 29.51 -20.21 -5.60
CA ALA A 85 28.70 -20.53 -6.78
C ALA A 85 28.50 -19.28 -7.64
N GLU A 86 29.20 -19.18 -8.77
CA GLU A 86 29.01 -18.10 -9.76
C GLU A 86 28.06 -18.50 -10.90
N ASP A 87 27.88 -19.80 -11.12
CA ASP A 87 27.00 -20.35 -12.15
C ASP A 87 25.54 -20.44 -11.67
N THR A 88 24.60 -20.08 -12.54
CA THR A 88 23.16 -20.11 -12.25
C THR A 88 22.69 -21.47 -11.72
N GLU A 89 23.17 -22.57 -12.29
CA GLU A 89 22.78 -23.93 -11.87
C GLU A 89 23.23 -24.22 -10.43
N VAL A 90 24.49 -23.91 -10.11
CA VAL A 90 25.05 -24.14 -8.77
C VAL A 90 24.41 -23.20 -7.75
N MET A 91 24.14 -21.94 -8.12
CA MET A 91 23.39 -21.00 -7.30
C MET A 91 22.00 -21.52 -6.96
N THR A 92 21.29 -22.15 -7.91
CA THR A 92 19.99 -22.75 -7.62
C THR A 92 20.11 -23.91 -6.65
N VAL A 93 21.14 -24.75 -6.75
CA VAL A 93 21.37 -25.84 -5.80
C VAL A 93 21.56 -25.29 -4.39
N TYR A 94 22.46 -24.32 -4.20
CA TYR A 94 22.73 -23.74 -2.88
C TYR A 94 21.49 -23.06 -2.29
N ALA A 95 20.71 -22.35 -3.12
CA ALA A 95 19.45 -21.77 -2.70
C ALA A 95 18.44 -22.85 -2.29
N THR A 96 18.29 -23.92 -3.07
CA THR A 96 17.35 -25.00 -2.75
C THR A 96 17.73 -25.73 -1.47
N GLU A 97 19.01 -26.01 -1.22
CA GLU A 97 19.46 -26.63 0.01
C GLU A 97 19.18 -25.75 1.23
N TYR A 98 19.50 -24.45 1.13
CA TYR A 98 19.20 -23.48 2.18
C TYR A 98 17.69 -23.41 2.48
N TYR A 99 16.86 -23.25 1.44
CA TYR A 99 15.42 -23.12 1.61
C TYR A 99 14.77 -24.43 2.06
N ASN A 100 15.24 -25.57 1.59
CA ASN A 100 14.79 -26.87 2.10
C ASN A 100 15.07 -26.98 3.59
N ASP A 101 16.28 -26.66 4.04
CA ASP A 101 16.61 -26.70 5.47
C ASP A 101 15.70 -25.78 6.28
N ILE A 102 15.59 -24.48 5.97
CA ILE A 102 14.82 -23.58 6.83
C ILE A 102 13.30 -23.85 6.80
N LEU A 103 12.79 -24.41 5.70
CA LEU A 103 11.38 -24.73 5.54
C LEU A 103 11.00 -26.13 6.04
N THR A 104 11.97 -27.05 6.21
CA THR A 104 11.70 -28.42 6.68
C THR A 104 12.28 -28.71 8.06
N SER A 105 13.46 -28.19 8.41
CA SER A 105 14.09 -28.42 9.72
C SER A 105 13.31 -27.83 10.90
N ARG A 106 12.40 -26.90 10.63
CA ARG A 106 11.55 -26.23 11.64
C ARG A 106 10.14 -26.81 11.73
N MET A 107 9.78 -27.76 10.88
CA MET A 107 8.51 -28.48 10.98
C MET A 107 8.77 -29.84 11.64
N PRO A 108 8.12 -30.16 12.77
CA PRO A 108 8.08 -31.53 13.26
C PRO A 108 7.54 -32.45 12.14
N ALA A 109 8.23 -33.55 11.85
CA ALA A 109 7.91 -34.43 10.73
C ALA A 109 6.52 -35.12 10.81
N GLU A 110 5.77 -34.89 11.89
CA GLU A 110 4.50 -35.55 12.21
C GLU A 110 3.28 -34.61 12.17
N GLU A 111 3.46 -33.30 11.97
CA GLU A 111 2.33 -32.34 11.98
C GLU A 111 1.76 -32.15 10.57
N SER A 112 0.48 -32.49 10.39
CA SER A 112 -0.24 -32.16 9.16
C SER A 112 -0.56 -30.66 9.09
N LEU A 113 -0.85 -30.12 7.91
CA LEU A 113 -1.34 -28.75 7.76
C LEU A 113 -2.59 -28.46 8.61
N ALA A 114 -3.41 -29.49 8.89
CA ALA A 114 -4.58 -29.38 9.75
C ALA A 114 -4.18 -29.27 11.24
N ASP A 115 -3.09 -29.93 11.64
CA ASP A 115 -2.56 -29.84 13.00
C ASP A 115 -1.90 -28.48 13.23
N LEU A 116 -1.17 -27.93 12.25
CA LEU A 116 -0.63 -26.56 12.30
C LEU A 116 -1.72 -25.46 12.36
N GLN A 117 -2.88 -25.72 11.76
CA GLN A 117 -4.06 -24.85 11.90
C GLN A 117 -4.72 -25.00 13.28
N ALA A 118 -4.61 -26.20 13.87
CA ALA A 118 -5.10 -26.51 15.22
C ALA A 118 -4.11 -26.13 16.33
N GLU A 119 -2.82 -25.92 16.01
CA GLU A 119 -1.80 -25.34 16.88
C GLU A 119 -2.23 -23.93 17.27
N GLY A 120 -3.01 -23.90 18.35
CA GLY A 120 -3.69 -22.73 18.84
C GLY A 120 -2.73 -21.59 19.06
N ASN A 121 -2.93 -20.52 18.29
CA ASN A 121 -2.33 -19.21 18.49
C ASN A 121 -0.81 -19.29 18.70
N LEU A 122 -0.04 -19.23 17.61
CA LEU A 122 1.42 -18.96 17.60
C LEU A 122 1.83 -17.82 18.57
N TRP A 123 0.88 -16.95 18.91
CA TRP A 123 0.98 -15.86 19.88
C TRP A 123 1.08 -16.30 21.36
N GLN A 124 0.78 -17.56 21.72
CA GLN A 124 0.84 -18.04 23.09
C GLN A 124 2.26 -18.12 23.63
N SER A 125 3.23 -18.46 22.77
CA SER A 125 4.65 -18.52 23.11
C SER A 125 5.34 -17.15 23.08
N SER A 126 4.65 -16.09 22.63
CA SER A 126 5.21 -14.74 22.63
C SER A 126 5.41 -14.25 24.07
N PRO A 127 6.64 -13.87 24.47
CA PRO A 127 6.90 -13.33 25.79
C PRO A 127 6.29 -11.93 26.00
N HIS A 128 5.87 -11.28 24.91
CA HIS A 128 5.38 -9.91 24.93
C HIS A 128 3.85 -9.92 24.83
N ARG A 129 3.19 -9.96 26.00
CA ARG A 129 1.73 -9.84 26.09
C ARG A 129 1.36 -8.42 26.51
N PHE A 130 0.41 -7.83 25.80
CA PHE A 130 -0.17 -6.55 26.20
C PHE A 130 -0.82 -6.69 27.59
N LYS A 131 -0.59 -5.68 28.45
CA LYS A 131 -1.32 -5.51 29.71
C LYS A 131 -2.81 -5.28 29.41
N GLN A 132 -3.68 -5.54 30.37
CA GLN A 132 -5.12 -5.38 30.20
C GLN A 132 -5.49 -3.97 29.75
N ASP A 133 -4.88 -2.94 30.34
CA ASP A 133 -5.12 -1.54 29.96
C ASP A 133 -4.72 -1.23 28.52
N GLN A 134 -3.64 -1.85 28.03
CA GLN A 134 -3.19 -1.67 26.64
C GLN A 134 -4.15 -2.34 25.66
N ARG A 135 -4.70 -3.51 26.01
CA ARG A 135 -5.72 -4.18 25.19
C ARG A 135 -6.98 -3.35 25.08
N LEU A 136 -7.49 -2.88 26.21
CA LEU A 136 -8.66 -1.99 26.25
C LEU A 136 -8.43 -0.69 25.46
N SER A 137 -7.21 -0.17 25.45
CA SER A 137 -6.83 1.00 24.66
C SER A 137 -6.76 0.72 23.15
N LEU A 138 -6.46 -0.52 22.73
CA LEU A 138 -6.44 -0.94 21.33
C LEU A 138 -7.84 -1.32 20.81
N ASP A 139 -8.70 -1.84 21.69
CA ASP A 139 -10.06 -2.25 21.37
C ASP A 139 -11.06 -1.09 21.37
N ARG A 140 -10.62 0.13 21.71
CA ARG A 140 -11.49 1.32 21.68
C ARG A 140 -11.84 1.70 20.24
N PRO A 141 -13.03 2.31 20.02
CA PRO A 141 -13.40 2.80 18.70
C PRO A 141 -12.40 3.85 18.21
N LEU A 142 -12.15 3.84 16.91
CA LEU A 142 -11.31 4.83 16.24
C LEU A 142 -11.92 6.22 16.39
N THR A 143 -11.05 7.23 16.46
CA THR A 143 -11.43 8.64 16.53
C THR A 143 -11.13 9.36 15.20
N LEU A 144 -11.77 10.52 15.00
CA LEU A 144 -11.56 11.30 13.79
C LEU A 144 -10.13 11.89 13.75
N GLU A 145 -9.60 12.26 14.92
CA GLU A 145 -8.24 12.76 15.09
C GLU A 145 -7.20 11.69 14.68
N GLU A 146 -7.35 10.46 15.16
CA GLU A 146 -6.43 9.36 14.80
C GLU A 146 -6.43 9.09 13.29
N LEU A 147 -7.59 9.08 12.65
CA LEU A 147 -7.65 8.89 11.21
C LEU A 147 -7.06 10.08 10.45
N LYS A 148 -7.22 11.30 10.97
CA LYS A 148 -6.66 12.51 10.37
C LYS A 148 -5.13 12.49 10.44
N GLU A 149 -4.57 12.11 11.58
CA GLU A 149 -3.13 11.93 11.76
C GLU A 149 -2.60 10.84 10.83
N ALA A 150 -3.29 9.70 10.75
CA ALA A 150 -2.92 8.63 9.83
C ALA A 150 -2.87 9.10 8.37
N VAL A 151 -3.87 9.85 7.90
CA VAL A 151 -3.89 10.42 6.54
C VAL A 151 -2.82 11.50 6.34
N ALA A 152 -2.44 12.24 7.39
CA ALA A 152 -1.36 13.22 7.33
C ALA A 152 0.02 12.55 7.20
N ASP A 153 0.23 11.42 7.89
CA ASP A 153 1.47 10.64 7.89
C ASP A 153 1.68 9.82 6.60
N MET A 154 0.63 9.62 5.81
CA MET A 154 0.72 8.92 4.54
C MET A 154 1.62 9.67 3.53
N ALA A 155 2.50 8.91 2.88
CA ALA A 155 3.47 9.44 1.94
C ALA A 155 2.80 10.04 0.69
N LYS A 156 3.13 11.31 0.41
CA LYS A 156 2.65 12.09 -0.73
C LYS A 156 3.31 11.69 -2.04
N GLY A 157 2.64 11.96 -3.17
CA GLY A 157 3.16 11.72 -4.51
C GLY A 157 3.32 10.23 -4.88
N LYS A 158 2.67 9.33 -4.14
CA LYS A 158 2.56 7.91 -4.54
C LYS A 158 1.57 7.77 -5.70
N ALA A 159 1.80 6.73 -6.51
CA ALA A 159 0.83 6.38 -7.54
C ALA A 159 -0.52 6.07 -6.89
N PRO A 160 -1.64 6.58 -7.42
CA PRO A 160 -2.98 6.21 -6.97
C PRO A 160 -3.19 4.70 -7.06
N ARG A 161 -4.11 4.18 -6.26
CA ARG A 161 -4.50 2.78 -6.34
C ARG A 161 -5.44 2.57 -7.53
N ASP A 162 -6.06 1.39 -7.59
CA ASP A 162 -7.14 1.03 -8.50
C ASP A 162 -8.33 2.03 -8.46
N ASP A 163 -8.54 2.69 -7.33
CA ASP A 163 -9.51 3.78 -7.15
C ASP A 163 -9.16 5.09 -7.89
N GLY A 164 -7.91 5.27 -8.32
CA GLY A 164 -7.43 6.51 -8.94
C GLY A 164 -7.33 7.72 -7.99
N LEU A 165 -7.52 7.53 -6.67
CA LEU A 165 -7.52 8.62 -5.68
C LEU A 165 -6.19 8.68 -4.93
N PRO A 166 -5.44 9.79 -5.02
CA PRO A 166 -4.18 9.93 -4.29
C PRO A 166 -4.41 10.39 -2.84
N VAL A 167 -3.40 10.30 -1.97
CA VAL A 167 -3.53 10.74 -0.56
C VAL A 167 -3.91 12.22 -0.44
N GLU A 168 -3.46 13.04 -1.37
CA GLU A 168 -3.76 14.47 -1.44
C GLU A 168 -5.26 14.74 -1.61
N PHE A 169 -5.99 13.82 -2.25
CA PHE A 169 -7.45 13.89 -2.33
C PHE A 169 -8.07 13.79 -0.93
N TYR A 170 -7.74 12.73 -0.18
CA TYR A 170 -8.25 12.51 1.17
C TYR A 170 -7.88 13.64 2.13
N GLN A 171 -6.68 14.22 1.99
CA GLN A 171 -6.27 15.40 2.76
C GLN A 171 -7.10 16.64 2.41
N ALA A 172 -7.40 16.85 1.12
CA ALA A 172 -8.17 18.02 0.66
C ALA A 172 -9.68 17.90 0.94
N THR A 173 -10.22 16.67 1.01
CA THR A 173 -11.65 16.38 1.24
C THR A 173 -11.95 15.90 2.66
N TRP A 174 -11.00 16.00 3.59
CA TRP A 174 -11.09 15.36 4.91
C TRP A 174 -12.37 15.71 5.67
N ASP A 175 -12.80 16.97 5.61
CA ASP A 175 -14.01 17.44 6.32
C ASP A 175 -15.30 16.71 5.88
N GLN A 176 -15.30 16.12 4.68
CA GLN A 176 -16.45 15.38 4.14
C GLN A 176 -16.24 13.87 4.25
N VAL A 177 -15.05 13.40 3.88
CA VAL A 177 -14.74 11.97 3.78
C VAL A 177 -14.42 11.37 5.14
N GLY A 178 -13.76 12.12 6.03
CA GLY A 178 -13.35 11.67 7.37
C GLY A 178 -14.50 11.10 8.20
N PRO A 179 -15.64 11.81 8.37
CA PRO A 179 -16.79 11.28 9.10
C PRO A 179 -17.43 10.02 8.47
N ILE A 180 -17.34 9.87 7.14
CA ILE A 180 -17.85 8.68 6.44
C ILE A 180 -16.94 7.49 6.73
N LEU A 181 -15.62 7.67 6.56
CA LEU A 181 -14.61 6.64 6.84
C LEU A 181 -14.63 6.20 8.29
N LEU A 182 -14.77 7.14 9.24
CA LEU A 182 -14.83 6.83 10.66
C LEU A 182 -15.98 5.88 11.00
N ARG A 183 -17.19 6.17 10.48
CA ARG A 183 -18.36 5.31 10.67
C ARG A 183 -18.16 3.94 10.04
N LEU A 184 -17.60 3.90 8.84
CA LEU A 184 -17.33 2.66 8.13
C LEU A 184 -16.33 1.78 8.89
N PHE A 185 -15.19 2.34 9.30
CA PHE A 185 -14.15 1.59 9.99
C PHE A 185 -14.59 1.08 11.36
N ASN A 186 -15.29 1.90 12.15
CA ASN A 186 -15.83 1.44 13.43
C ASN A 186 -16.90 0.35 13.23
N LYS A 187 -17.75 0.45 12.20
CA LYS A 187 -18.72 -0.60 11.87
C LYS A 187 -18.03 -1.93 11.51
N ILE A 188 -16.91 -1.89 10.81
CA ILE A 188 -16.13 -3.09 10.48
C ILE A 188 -15.51 -3.69 11.75
N LEU A 189 -14.95 -2.87 12.64
CA LEU A 189 -14.38 -3.32 13.90
C LEU A 189 -15.42 -3.99 14.82
N GLU A 190 -16.68 -3.58 14.74
CA GLU A 190 -17.80 -4.20 15.44
C GLU A 190 -18.32 -5.50 14.79
N GLY A 191 -17.68 -5.98 13.71
CA GLY A 191 -18.04 -7.22 13.01
C GLY A 191 -18.92 -7.02 11.78
N GLY A 192 -19.07 -5.78 11.30
CA GLY A 192 -19.71 -5.49 10.02
C GLY A 192 -18.88 -5.96 8.82
N SER A 193 -19.55 -6.41 7.76
CA SER A 193 -18.91 -6.68 6.47
C SER A 193 -18.88 -5.43 5.58
N LEU A 194 -17.92 -5.39 4.66
CA LEU A 194 -17.75 -4.31 3.68
C LEU A 194 -18.64 -4.46 2.42
N THR A 195 -19.59 -5.40 2.38
CA THR A 195 -20.45 -5.67 1.20
C THR A 195 -21.93 -5.66 1.60
N GLU A 196 -22.89 -5.13 0.81
CA GLU A 196 -23.10 -5.33 -0.65
C GLU A 196 -23.58 -4.07 -1.42
N ASP A 197 -23.46 -2.85 -0.85
CA ASP A 197 -23.95 -1.61 -1.49
C ASP A 197 -22.81 -0.66 -1.88
N MET A 198 -21.92 -1.08 -2.80
CA MET A 198 -21.11 -0.16 -3.63
C MET A 198 -21.29 -0.49 -5.10
#